data_AF-A0A536HE81-F1
#
_entry.id   AF-A0A536HE81-F1
#
_cell.length_a   1.000
_cell.length_b   1.000
_cell.length_c   1.000
_cell.angle_alpha   90.00
_cell.angle_beta   90.00
_cell.angle_gamma   90.00
#
_symmetry.space_group_name_H-M   'P 1'
#
loop_
_entity.id
_entity.type
_entity.pdbx_description
1 polymer ?
#
loop_
_entity_poly.entity_id
_entity_poly.type
_entity_poly.pdbx_seq_one_letter_code
_entity_poly.pdbx_strand_id
1 'polypeptide(L)'
;MNATRILAGRREGELLIFPSVRRMADILSVRCREPSWVRTSVASLERFRTMTGHIDLEMLLTQAKANPAAAEQALASFASALSSYSEDQVSALAMGVKIWFRLNGVDVPWRPLPGSSSAPVLATADRQGTERVILLALIGSGLRLAELLRLHIGDVGSLDAEGRLIPDIEADPLAVQYIPRRGKQEERVTFFTYSTRQALLASLLQATCERDSAQAIDLGAPLITQRNGSKATLASVAKARQRSKSLIRACSDTNVSLCRATGDFFREWGLPGSRFVGPEELPMEEYR
;
A
#
# COMPACT_ATOMS: atom_id res chain seq x y z
N MET A 1 -13.51 -5.12 14.30
CA MET A 1 -12.87 -4.31 15.37
C MET A 1 -13.18 -2.87 15.04
N ASN A 2 -13.66 -2.03 15.96
CA ASN A 2 -14.06 -0.65 15.64
C ASN A 2 -12.81 0.23 15.34
N ALA A 3 -12.92 1.15 14.37
CA ALA A 3 -11.89 2.11 13.96
C ALA A 3 -11.22 2.84 15.13
N THR A 4 -11.97 3.29 16.13
CA THR A 4 -11.43 3.97 17.32
C THR A 4 -10.41 3.10 18.07
N ARG A 5 -10.67 1.79 18.17
CA ARG A 5 -9.74 0.86 18.82
C ARG A 5 -8.50 0.59 17.95
N ILE A 6 -8.65 0.57 16.62
CA ILE A 6 -7.54 0.34 15.69
C ILE A 6 -6.52 1.49 15.74
N LEU A 7 -7.00 2.71 15.97
CA LEU A 7 -6.22 3.96 16.02
C LEU A 7 -5.90 4.46 17.43
N ALA A 8 -6.27 3.71 18.48
CA ALA A 8 -6.00 4.11 19.86
C ALA A 8 -4.49 4.31 20.10
N GLY A 9 -4.15 5.44 20.74
CA GLY A 9 -2.76 5.84 21.02
C GLY A 9 -1.98 6.37 19.82
N ARG A 10 -2.63 6.56 18.67
CA ARG A 10 -2.02 7.16 17.47
C ARG A 10 -2.51 8.58 17.28
N ARG A 11 -1.59 9.50 16.95
CA ARG A 11 -1.91 10.91 16.67
C ARG A 11 -2.97 11.04 15.57
N GLU A 12 -2.88 10.20 14.54
CA GLU A 12 -3.81 10.24 13.42
C GLU A 12 -5.25 9.83 13.79
N GLY A 13 -5.45 9.27 15.00
CA GLY A 13 -6.78 9.01 15.56
C GLY A 13 -7.62 10.28 15.78
N GLU A 14 -6.99 11.45 15.91
CA GLU A 14 -7.66 12.75 16.03
C GLU A 14 -8.52 13.06 14.80
N LEU A 15 -8.12 12.57 13.62
CA LEU A 15 -8.89 12.75 12.38
C LEU A 15 -10.27 12.09 12.40
N LEU A 16 -10.55 11.17 13.33
CA LEU A 16 -11.87 10.57 13.49
C LEU A 16 -12.95 11.55 14.00
N ILE A 17 -12.57 12.80 14.31
CA ILE A 17 -13.51 13.90 14.53
C ILE A 17 -14.27 14.27 13.25
N PHE A 18 -13.65 14.09 12.08
CA PHE A 18 -14.27 14.32 10.78
C PHE A 18 -15.18 13.14 10.41
N PRO A 19 -16.51 13.35 10.24
CA PRO A 19 -17.44 12.27 9.91
C PRO A 19 -17.07 11.46 8.67
N SER A 20 -16.54 12.12 7.63
CA SER A 20 -16.11 11.48 6.38
C SER A 20 -14.92 10.55 6.57
N VAL A 21 -13.99 10.90 7.47
CA VAL A 21 -12.82 10.08 7.81
C VAL A 21 -13.24 8.90 8.66
N ARG A 22 -14.12 9.13 9.65
CA ARG A 22 -14.71 8.06 10.46
C ARG A 22 -15.44 7.05 9.58
N ARG A 23 -16.25 7.52 8.62
CA ARG A 23 -16.95 6.66 7.67
C ARG A 23 -15.99 5.77 6.87
N MET A 24 -14.92 6.33 6.32
CA MET A 24 -13.88 5.53 5.65
C MET A 24 -13.28 4.48 6.60
N ALA A 25 -12.87 4.90 7.80
CA ALA A 25 -12.22 4.03 8.75
C ALA A 25 -13.13 2.88 9.21
N ASP A 26 -14.42 3.16 9.42
CA ASP A 26 -15.42 2.15 9.80
C ASP A 26 -15.65 1.14 8.68
N ILE A 27 -15.83 1.59 7.43
CA ILE A 27 -15.95 0.69 6.27
C ILE A 27 -14.70 -0.19 6.14
N LEU A 28 -13.50 0.39 6.18
CA LEU A 28 -12.25 -0.37 6.11
C LEU A 28 -12.10 -1.34 7.28
N SER A 29 -12.54 -0.96 8.49
CA SER A 29 -12.47 -1.84 9.68
C SER A 29 -13.36 -3.08 9.57
N VAL A 30 -14.42 -2.99 8.76
CA VAL A 30 -15.33 -4.10 8.45
C VAL A 30 -14.83 -4.86 7.24
N ARG A 31 -14.43 -4.20 6.15
CA ARG A 31 -14.08 -4.87 4.89
C ARG A 31 -12.68 -5.46 4.89
N CYS A 32 -11.73 -4.86 5.60
CA CYS A 32 -10.35 -5.33 5.65
C CYS A 32 -10.08 -6.25 6.83
N ARG A 33 -9.35 -7.36 6.59
CA ARG A 33 -8.86 -8.24 7.66
C ARG A 33 -7.77 -7.57 8.50
N GLU A 34 -6.84 -6.90 7.82
CA GLU A 34 -5.66 -6.30 8.46
C GLU A 34 -5.95 -4.88 8.94
N PRO A 35 -5.78 -4.56 10.24
CA PRO A 35 -5.99 -3.21 10.77
C PRO A 35 -5.03 -2.16 10.22
N SER A 36 -3.92 -2.60 9.60
CA SER A 36 -2.94 -1.71 8.96
C SER A 36 -3.58 -0.85 7.86
N TRP A 37 -4.59 -1.33 7.15
CA TRP A 37 -5.24 -0.56 6.09
C TRP A 37 -5.96 0.67 6.63
N VAL A 38 -6.65 0.58 7.77
CA VAL A 38 -7.24 1.75 8.44
C VAL A 38 -6.14 2.72 8.87
N ARG A 39 -5.06 2.21 9.48
CA ARG A 39 -3.94 3.03 9.98
C ARG A 39 -3.25 3.79 8.85
N THR A 40 -2.91 3.10 7.77
CA THR A 40 -2.22 3.70 6.62
C THR A 40 -3.14 4.70 5.91
N SER A 41 -4.40 4.37 5.66
CA SER A 41 -5.32 5.29 4.97
C SER A 41 -5.58 6.57 5.76
N VAL A 42 -5.74 6.49 7.08
CA VAL A 42 -5.91 7.69 7.91
C VAL A 42 -4.62 8.49 8.02
N ALA A 43 -3.45 7.84 8.12
CA ALA A 43 -2.16 8.53 8.10
C ALA A 43 -1.87 9.23 6.75
N SER A 44 -2.29 8.64 5.64
CA SER A 44 -2.26 9.26 4.31
C SER A 44 -3.08 10.56 4.27
N LEU A 45 -4.27 10.57 4.89
CA LEU A 45 -5.09 11.80 4.97
C LEU A 45 -4.41 12.89 5.80
N GLU A 46 -3.77 12.55 6.92
CA GLU A 46 -3.07 13.55 7.73
C GLU A 46 -1.92 14.21 6.94
N ARG A 47 -1.14 13.38 6.22
CA ARG A 47 -0.09 13.89 5.32
C ARG A 47 -0.66 14.76 4.21
N PHE A 48 -1.75 14.33 3.58
CA PHE A 48 -2.45 15.11 2.56
C PHE A 48 -2.86 16.49 3.08
N ARG A 49 -3.50 16.58 4.25
CA ARG A 49 -3.89 17.86 4.87
C ARG A 49 -2.70 18.76 5.10
N THR A 50 -1.63 18.22 5.65
CA THR A 50 -0.41 18.98 5.98
C THR A 50 0.30 19.49 4.73
N MET A 51 0.37 18.68 3.67
CA MET A 51 1.10 19.03 2.45
C MET A 51 0.32 19.93 1.48
N THR A 52 -1.01 19.87 1.51
CA THR A 52 -1.88 20.65 0.60
C THR A 52 -2.52 21.87 1.25
N GLY A 53 -2.51 21.96 2.58
CA GLY A 53 -3.18 23.04 3.32
C GLY A 53 -4.69 22.85 3.46
N HIS A 54 -5.27 21.74 3.02
CA HIS A 54 -6.69 21.42 3.22
C HIS A 54 -6.97 20.99 4.68
N ILE A 55 -7.03 21.95 5.60
CA ILE A 55 -7.24 21.67 7.03
C ILE A 55 -8.65 21.14 7.27
N ASP A 56 -9.68 21.70 6.63
CA ASP A 56 -11.07 21.23 6.75
C ASP A 56 -11.40 20.21 5.66
N LEU A 57 -11.35 18.93 6.02
CA LEU A 57 -11.66 17.83 5.11
C LEU A 57 -13.16 17.77 4.73
N GLU A 58 -14.07 18.21 5.60
CA GLU A 58 -15.51 18.17 5.30
C GLU A 58 -15.90 19.28 4.32
N MET A 59 -15.26 20.43 4.42
CA MET A 59 -15.40 21.51 3.43
C MET A 59 -14.90 21.05 2.05
N LEU A 60 -13.70 20.46 1.98
CA LEU A 60 -13.17 19.92 0.72
C LEU A 60 -14.09 18.85 0.13
N LEU A 61 -14.61 17.94 0.97
CA LEU A 61 -15.54 16.91 0.51
C LEU A 61 -16.85 17.52 -0.04
N THR A 62 -17.39 18.53 0.63
CA THR A 62 -18.60 19.22 0.18
C THR A 62 -18.39 19.89 -1.17
N GLN A 63 -17.25 20.56 -1.36
CA GLN A 63 -16.86 21.15 -2.64
C GLN A 63 -16.72 20.07 -3.73
N ALA A 64 -16.05 18.96 -3.42
CA ALA A 64 -15.86 17.85 -4.35
C ALA A 64 -17.16 17.15 -4.76
N LYS A 65 -18.15 17.06 -3.86
CA LYS A 65 -19.49 16.55 -4.19
C LYS A 65 -20.26 17.48 -5.12
N ALA A 66 -20.10 18.80 -4.95
CA ALA A 66 -20.72 19.78 -5.82
C ALA A 66 -20.00 19.89 -7.18
N ASN A 67 -18.69 19.70 -7.20
CA ASN A 67 -17.85 19.76 -8.39
C ASN A 67 -16.71 18.71 -8.29
N PRO A 68 -16.82 17.57 -8.98
CA PRO A 68 -15.79 16.51 -8.95
C PRO A 68 -14.38 17.00 -9.30
N ALA A 69 -14.27 18.04 -10.12
CA ALA A 69 -12.98 18.63 -10.48
C ALA A 69 -12.18 19.08 -9.26
N ALA A 70 -12.84 19.55 -8.19
CA ALA A 70 -12.17 20.00 -6.97
C ALA A 70 -11.35 18.88 -6.30
N ALA A 71 -11.82 17.63 -6.36
CA ALA A 71 -11.07 16.49 -5.85
C ALA A 71 -9.87 16.16 -6.73
N GLU A 72 -10.01 16.25 -8.05
CA GLU A 72 -8.90 16.07 -8.98
C GLU A 72 -7.83 17.14 -8.81
N GLN A 73 -8.22 18.41 -8.65
CA GLN A 73 -7.29 19.50 -8.34
C GLN A 73 -6.57 19.26 -7.03
N ALA A 74 -7.27 18.84 -5.98
CA ALA A 74 -6.64 18.56 -4.69
C ALA A 74 -5.63 17.39 -4.78
N LEU A 75 -5.96 16.32 -5.53
CA LEU A 75 -5.04 15.22 -5.81
C LEU A 75 -3.83 15.68 -6.66
N ALA A 76 -4.04 16.56 -7.63
CA ALA A 76 -2.96 17.14 -8.43
C ALA A 76 -2.03 18.02 -7.59
N SER A 77 -2.57 18.88 -6.71
CA SER A 77 -1.80 19.66 -5.74
C SER A 77 -0.98 18.75 -4.81
N PHE A 78 -1.57 17.64 -4.37
CA PHE A 78 -0.85 16.66 -3.56
C PHE A 78 0.29 15.98 -4.33
N ALA A 79 0.05 15.57 -5.58
CA ALA A 79 1.08 15.01 -6.45
C ALA A 79 2.23 16.00 -6.69
N SER A 80 1.90 17.29 -6.90
CA SER A 80 2.90 18.35 -7.05
C SER A 80 3.77 18.50 -5.78
N ALA A 81 3.14 18.47 -4.60
CA ALA A 81 3.86 18.52 -3.32
C ALA A 81 4.75 17.29 -3.08
N LEU A 82 4.48 16.18 -3.78
CA LEU A 82 5.24 14.93 -3.74
C LEU A 82 6.19 14.75 -4.93
N SER A 83 6.47 15.80 -5.72
CA SER A 83 7.26 15.70 -6.96
C SER A 83 8.66 15.06 -6.80
N SER A 84 9.26 15.15 -5.62
CA SER A 84 10.57 14.53 -5.31
C SER A 84 10.49 13.06 -4.87
N TYR A 85 9.28 12.52 -4.69
CA TYR A 85 9.05 11.15 -4.24
C TYR A 85 8.94 10.21 -5.44
N SER A 86 9.27 8.93 -5.24
CA SER A 86 9.08 7.92 -6.28
C SER A 86 7.60 7.59 -6.51
N GLU A 87 7.25 7.06 -7.68
CA GLU A 87 5.86 6.65 -7.98
C GLU A 87 5.28 5.67 -6.94
N ASP A 88 6.09 4.73 -6.43
CA ASP A 88 5.67 3.78 -5.38
C ASP A 88 5.33 4.50 -4.06
N GLN A 89 6.13 5.51 -3.70
CA GLN A 89 5.87 6.37 -2.54
C GLN A 89 4.62 7.23 -2.76
N VAL A 90 4.47 7.85 -3.93
CA VAL A 90 3.29 8.67 -4.27
C VAL A 90 2.02 7.83 -4.21
N SER A 91 2.01 6.64 -4.82
CA SER A 91 0.86 5.72 -4.78
C SER A 91 0.50 5.33 -3.35
N ALA A 92 1.50 4.94 -2.53
CA ALA A 92 1.28 4.58 -1.13
C ALA A 92 0.69 5.76 -0.31
N LEU A 93 1.15 6.98 -0.55
CA LEU A 93 0.67 8.17 0.15
C LEU A 93 -0.72 8.60 -0.32
N ALA A 94 -1.01 8.52 -1.61
CA ALA A 94 -2.27 8.93 -2.20
C ALA A 94 -3.41 7.92 -1.96
N MET A 95 -3.09 6.66 -1.66
CA MET A 95 -4.05 5.58 -1.46
C MET A 95 -5.20 5.98 -0.51
N GLY A 96 -4.88 6.48 0.69
CA GLY A 96 -5.90 6.86 1.67
C GLY A 96 -6.81 7.99 1.19
N VAL A 97 -6.26 8.96 0.45
CA VAL A 97 -7.01 10.11 -0.09
C VAL A 97 -8.00 9.67 -1.15
N LYS A 98 -7.57 8.81 -2.08
CA LYS A 98 -8.43 8.26 -3.15
C LYS A 98 -9.54 7.37 -2.59
N ILE A 99 -9.22 6.54 -1.60
CA ILE A 99 -10.22 5.72 -0.89
C ILE A 99 -11.22 6.62 -0.17
N TRP A 100 -10.75 7.67 0.52
CA TRP A 100 -11.61 8.59 1.26
C TRP A 100 -12.61 9.30 0.35
N PHE A 101 -12.17 9.90 -0.76
CA PHE A 101 -13.07 10.53 -1.72
C PHE A 101 -14.11 9.54 -2.24
N ARG A 102 -13.65 8.38 -2.70
CA ARG A 102 -14.50 7.36 -3.30
C ARG A 102 -15.55 6.85 -2.35
N LEU A 103 -15.15 6.44 -1.14
CA LEU A 103 -16.08 5.97 -0.12
C LEU A 103 -17.09 7.08 0.20
N ASN A 104 -16.69 8.34 0.25
CA ASN A 104 -17.61 9.44 0.52
C ASN A 104 -18.42 9.92 -0.70
N GLY A 105 -18.47 9.14 -1.78
CA GLY A 105 -19.35 9.37 -2.93
C GLY A 105 -18.82 10.38 -3.94
N VAL A 106 -17.52 10.68 -3.92
CA VAL A 106 -16.85 11.50 -4.94
C VAL A 106 -16.14 10.58 -5.92
N ASP A 107 -16.50 10.69 -7.20
CA ASP A 107 -15.83 9.97 -8.27
C ASP A 107 -14.50 10.66 -8.59
N VAL A 108 -13.40 10.04 -8.13
CA VAL A 108 -12.04 10.46 -8.48
C VAL A 108 -11.37 9.42 -9.37
N PRO A 109 -10.54 9.80 -10.34
CA PRO A 109 -9.78 8.85 -11.13
C PRO A 109 -8.89 7.96 -10.25
N TRP A 110 -9.12 6.65 -10.29
CA TRP A 110 -8.23 5.66 -9.65
C TRP A 110 -7.08 5.33 -10.60
N ARG A 111 -6.27 6.33 -10.93
CA ARG A 111 -5.11 6.21 -11.82
C ARG A 111 -3.84 6.69 -11.12
N PRO A 112 -2.66 6.15 -11.44
CA PRO A 112 -1.42 6.57 -10.79
C PRO A 112 -1.23 8.09 -10.85
N LEU A 113 -0.89 8.69 -9.72
CA LEU A 113 -0.47 10.09 -9.69
C LEU A 113 0.99 10.21 -10.15
N PRO A 114 1.38 11.33 -10.77
CA PRO A 114 2.76 11.51 -11.22
C PRO A 114 3.71 11.53 -10.03
N GLY A 115 4.88 10.91 -10.21
CA GLY A 115 6.00 10.93 -9.27
C GLY A 115 7.32 10.89 -10.03
N SER A 116 8.43 11.02 -9.32
CA SER A 116 9.74 10.80 -9.93
C SER A 116 9.85 9.33 -10.37
N SER A 117 10.14 9.12 -11.66
CA SER A 117 10.38 7.79 -12.19
C SER A 117 11.66 7.27 -11.56
N SER A 118 11.56 6.23 -10.72
CA SER A 118 12.75 5.55 -10.22
C SER A 118 13.30 4.70 -11.37
N ALA A 119 14.60 4.84 -11.67
CA ALA A 119 15.26 3.95 -12.61
C ALA A 119 14.96 2.48 -12.23
N PRO A 120 14.60 1.61 -13.18
CA PRO A 120 14.25 0.24 -12.87
C PRO A 120 15.40 -0.41 -12.09
N VAL A 121 15.11 -0.81 -10.84
CA VAL A 121 16.04 -1.57 -10.02
C VAL A 121 16.47 -2.80 -10.82
N LEU A 122 17.77 -2.84 -11.16
CA LEU A 122 18.50 -3.89 -11.88
C LEU A 122 17.60 -5.06 -12.31
N ALA A 123 17.21 -5.03 -13.57
CA ALA A 123 16.68 -6.18 -14.27
C ALA A 123 17.70 -7.32 -14.13
N THR A 124 17.50 -8.20 -13.14
CA THR A 124 17.99 -9.55 -13.24
C THR A 124 17.20 -10.17 -14.37
N ALA A 125 17.80 -10.10 -15.54
CA ALA A 125 17.28 -10.56 -16.81
C ALA A 125 16.53 -11.89 -16.64
N ASP A 126 15.31 -11.89 -17.18
CA ASP A 126 14.66 -13.06 -17.76
C ASP A 126 13.96 -14.12 -16.86
N ARG A 127 13.84 -13.97 -15.53
CA ARG A 127 13.30 -15.08 -14.69
C ARG A 127 12.28 -14.75 -13.61
N GLN A 128 11.65 -13.57 -13.63
CA GLN A 128 10.85 -13.16 -12.48
C GLN A 128 9.32 -13.26 -12.63
N GLY A 129 8.76 -13.44 -13.83
CA GLY A 129 7.31 -13.51 -14.17
C GLY A 129 6.29 -13.75 -13.04
N THR A 130 5.54 -14.86 -13.07
CA THR A 130 4.48 -15.19 -12.10
C THR A 130 4.97 -15.23 -10.65
N GLU A 131 6.23 -15.67 -10.45
CA GLU A 131 6.85 -15.81 -9.12
C GLU A 131 6.98 -14.48 -8.38
N ARG A 132 7.37 -13.40 -9.08
CA ARG A 132 7.50 -12.07 -8.51
C ARG A 132 6.15 -11.51 -8.11
N VAL A 133 5.12 -11.71 -8.94
CA VAL A 133 3.75 -11.30 -8.60
C VAL A 133 3.29 -12.01 -7.32
N ILE A 134 3.49 -13.33 -7.24
CA ILE A 134 3.15 -14.11 -6.03
C ILE A 134 3.88 -13.57 -4.81
N LEU A 135 5.20 -13.33 -4.91
CA LEU A 135 6.02 -12.88 -3.79
C LEU A 135 5.59 -11.50 -3.30
N LEU A 136 5.44 -10.53 -4.21
CA LEU A 136 5.05 -9.16 -3.86
C LEU A 136 3.63 -9.09 -3.29
N ALA A 137 2.68 -9.82 -3.91
CA ALA A 137 1.30 -9.88 -3.44
C ALA A 137 1.21 -10.42 -2.01
N LEU A 138 1.94 -11.50 -1.68
CA LEU A 138 1.90 -12.08 -0.33
C LEU A 138 2.53 -11.16 0.74
N ILE A 139 3.53 -10.37 0.39
CA ILE A 139 4.17 -9.44 1.32
C ILE A 139 3.25 -8.25 1.61
N GLY A 140 2.67 -7.64 0.57
CA GLY A 140 1.97 -6.36 0.69
C GLY A 140 0.49 -6.44 1.02
N SER A 141 -0.20 -7.52 0.61
CA SER A 141 -1.67 -7.60 0.70
C SER A 141 -2.19 -8.29 1.95
N GLY A 142 -1.33 -8.97 2.70
CA GLY A 142 -1.74 -9.85 3.79
C GLY A 142 -2.55 -11.08 3.34
N LEU A 143 -2.71 -11.34 2.03
CA LEU A 143 -3.37 -12.55 1.53
C LEU A 143 -2.58 -13.81 1.87
N ARG A 144 -3.30 -14.91 2.04
CA ARG A 144 -2.69 -16.24 2.03
C ARG A 144 -2.51 -16.71 0.59
N LEU A 145 -1.52 -17.56 0.36
CA LEU A 145 -1.26 -18.14 -0.96
C LEU A 145 -2.50 -18.79 -1.59
N ALA A 146 -3.28 -19.57 -0.83
CA ALA A 146 -4.49 -20.20 -1.34
C ALA A 146 -5.63 -19.19 -1.61
N GLU A 147 -5.63 -18.03 -0.97
CA GLU A 147 -6.57 -16.94 -1.24
C GLU A 147 -6.16 -16.25 -2.56
N LEU A 148 -4.87 -15.92 -2.72
CA LEU A 148 -4.30 -15.32 -3.93
C LEU A 148 -4.52 -16.16 -5.19
N LEU A 149 -4.25 -17.47 -5.12
CA LEU A 149 -4.35 -18.37 -6.29
C LEU A 149 -5.80 -18.63 -6.75
N ARG A 150 -6.80 -18.21 -5.98
CA ARG A 150 -8.22 -18.32 -6.33
C ARG A 150 -8.80 -17.06 -6.95
N LEU A 151 -8.02 -15.98 -7.00
CA LEU A 151 -8.47 -14.71 -7.56
C LEU A 151 -8.55 -14.79 -9.09
N HIS A 152 -9.52 -14.07 -9.62
CA HIS A 152 -9.73 -13.82 -11.03
C HIS A 152 -9.46 -12.35 -11.35
N ILE A 153 -9.39 -12.00 -12.64
CA ILE A 153 -9.20 -10.62 -13.06
C ILE A 153 -10.35 -9.72 -12.59
N GLY A 154 -11.59 -10.25 -12.54
CA GLY A 154 -12.74 -9.54 -12.00
C GLY A 154 -12.69 -9.29 -10.48
N ASP A 155 -11.77 -9.91 -9.76
CA ASP A 155 -11.61 -9.75 -8.31
C ASP A 155 -10.67 -8.59 -7.95
N VAL A 156 -10.17 -7.83 -8.93
CA VAL A 156 -9.34 -6.64 -8.71
C VAL A 156 -9.87 -5.40 -9.40
N GLY A 157 -9.66 -4.24 -8.80
CA GLY A 157 -10.36 -3.05 -9.26
C GLY A 157 -10.25 -1.82 -8.39
N SER A 158 -11.18 -0.90 -8.63
CA SER A 158 -11.47 0.23 -7.76
C SER A 158 -12.59 -0.11 -6.78
N LEU A 159 -12.91 0.81 -5.88
CA LEU A 159 -14.05 0.67 -4.96
C LEU A 159 -15.20 1.60 -5.35
N ASP A 160 -16.43 1.25 -4.97
CA ASP A 160 -17.58 2.16 -4.95
C ASP A 160 -17.71 2.89 -3.60
N ALA A 161 -18.80 3.66 -3.40
CA ALA A 161 -19.05 4.41 -2.17
C ALA A 161 -19.30 3.52 -0.95
N GLU A 162 -19.77 2.29 -1.16
CA GLU A 162 -20.04 1.27 -0.17
C GLU A 162 -18.83 0.34 0.07
N GLY A 163 -17.71 0.61 -0.62
CA GLY A 163 -16.48 -0.17 -0.55
C GLY A 163 -16.57 -1.52 -1.26
N ARG A 164 -17.53 -1.72 -2.16
CA ARG A 164 -17.60 -2.89 -3.05
C ARG A 164 -16.67 -2.69 -4.24
N LEU A 165 -16.20 -3.79 -4.80
CA LEU A 165 -15.25 -3.76 -5.90
C LEU A 165 -15.95 -3.41 -7.22
N ILE A 166 -15.33 -2.51 -7.99
CA ILE A 166 -15.63 -2.26 -9.41
C ILE A 166 -14.43 -2.78 -10.21
N PRO A 167 -14.59 -3.83 -11.06
CA PRO A 167 -13.48 -4.42 -11.81
C PRO A 167 -12.73 -3.38 -12.66
N ASP A 168 -11.42 -3.26 -12.43
CA ASP A 168 -10.53 -2.34 -13.15
C ASP A 168 -9.06 -2.71 -12.86
N ILE A 169 -8.45 -3.50 -13.74
CA ILE A 169 -7.07 -3.97 -13.58
C ILE A 169 -6.05 -2.82 -13.55
N GLU A 170 -6.40 -1.66 -14.10
CA GLU A 170 -5.55 -0.48 -14.15
C GLU A 170 -5.77 0.46 -12.97
N ALA A 171 -6.64 0.11 -12.01
CA ALA A 171 -6.88 0.93 -10.83
C ALA A 171 -5.61 1.14 -9.99
N ASP A 172 -5.42 2.35 -9.47
CA ASP A 172 -4.43 2.71 -8.45
C ASP A 172 -5.09 3.59 -7.37
N PRO A 173 -5.17 3.14 -6.11
CA PRO A 173 -4.70 1.85 -5.59
C PRO A 173 -5.47 0.65 -6.18
N LEU A 174 -4.82 -0.50 -6.33
CA LEU A 174 -5.49 -1.71 -6.83
C LEU A 174 -6.13 -2.47 -5.67
N ALA A 175 -7.44 -2.35 -5.52
CA ALA A 175 -8.21 -3.12 -4.53
C ALA A 175 -8.37 -4.56 -4.99
N VAL A 176 -8.46 -5.47 -4.03
CA VAL A 176 -8.58 -6.92 -4.26
C VAL A 176 -9.68 -7.45 -3.36
N GLN A 177 -10.74 -7.98 -3.96
CA GLN A 177 -11.81 -8.66 -3.26
C GLN A 177 -11.49 -10.15 -3.11
N TYR A 178 -11.71 -10.70 -1.92
CA TYR A 178 -11.44 -12.11 -1.67
C TYR A 178 -12.31 -12.66 -0.54
N ILE A 179 -12.50 -13.99 -0.52
CA ILE A 179 -13.15 -14.69 0.59
C ILE A 179 -12.07 -15.37 1.43
N PRO A 180 -11.91 -15.03 2.71
CA PRO A 180 -10.91 -15.64 3.59
C PRO A 180 -11.09 -17.15 3.69
N ARG A 181 -10.00 -17.90 3.63
CA ARG A 181 -10.08 -19.38 3.71
C ARG A 181 -10.41 -19.90 5.11
N ARG A 182 -10.08 -19.14 6.16
CA ARG A 182 -10.38 -19.52 7.56
C ARG A 182 -11.16 -18.40 8.23
N GLY A 183 -12.02 -18.78 9.17
CA GLY A 183 -12.95 -17.86 9.83
C GLY A 183 -14.22 -17.68 9.02
N LYS A 184 -14.91 -16.56 9.27
CA LYS A 184 -16.15 -16.20 8.58
C LYS A 184 -15.93 -16.10 7.07
N GLN A 185 -16.74 -16.83 6.30
CA GLN A 185 -16.76 -16.81 4.84
C GLN A 185 -17.51 -15.57 4.34
N GLU A 186 -16.97 -14.40 4.66
CA GLU A 186 -17.50 -13.10 4.25
C GLU A 186 -16.51 -12.44 3.29
N GLU A 187 -17.01 -11.74 2.29
CA GLU A 187 -16.19 -10.98 1.36
C GLU A 187 -15.36 -9.92 2.10
N ARG A 188 -14.06 -9.90 1.82
CA ARG A 188 -13.10 -8.93 2.35
C ARG A 188 -12.39 -8.23 1.21
N VAL A 189 -11.83 -7.07 1.53
CA VAL A 189 -10.99 -6.29 0.63
C VAL A 189 -9.59 -6.16 1.21
N THR A 190 -8.59 -6.19 0.33
CA THR A 190 -7.22 -5.74 0.60
C THR A 190 -6.71 -4.95 -0.60
N PHE A 191 -5.46 -4.50 -0.57
CA PHE A 191 -4.88 -3.74 -1.67
C PHE A 191 -3.53 -4.32 -2.08
N PHE A 192 -3.24 -4.26 -3.39
CA PHE A 192 -1.92 -4.51 -3.93
C PHE A 192 -1.11 -3.22 -3.92
N THR A 193 0.15 -3.33 -3.49
CA THR A 193 1.11 -2.22 -3.56
C THR A 193 1.37 -1.85 -5.02
N TYR A 194 1.85 -0.63 -5.25
CA TYR A 194 2.23 -0.18 -6.59
C TYR A 194 3.19 -1.15 -7.27
N SER A 195 4.24 -1.58 -6.57
CA SER A 195 5.17 -2.61 -7.06
C SER A 195 4.50 -3.95 -7.42
N THR A 196 3.49 -4.40 -6.66
CA THR A 196 2.73 -5.62 -6.96
C THR A 196 1.88 -5.44 -8.22
N ARG A 197 1.17 -4.31 -8.31
CA ARG A 197 0.34 -3.92 -9.46
C ARG A 197 1.19 -3.86 -10.73
N GLN A 198 2.34 -3.19 -10.70
CA GLN A 198 3.24 -3.10 -11.84
C GLN A 198 3.74 -4.48 -12.29
N ALA A 199 4.12 -5.35 -11.35
CA ALA A 199 4.51 -6.72 -11.68
C ALA A 199 3.37 -7.54 -12.29
N LEU A 200 2.14 -7.36 -11.81
CA LEU A 200 0.94 -8.01 -12.34
C LEU A 200 0.64 -7.54 -13.77
N LEU A 201 0.59 -6.23 -14.00
CA LEU A 201 0.35 -5.65 -15.33
C LEU A 201 1.41 -6.10 -16.34
N ALA A 202 2.69 -6.07 -15.96
CA ALA A 202 3.77 -6.58 -16.81
C ALA A 202 3.62 -8.07 -17.13
N SER A 203 3.17 -8.89 -16.17
CA SER A 203 2.92 -10.32 -16.38
C SER A 203 1.73 -10.58 -17.31
N LEU A 204 0.66 -9.78 -17.21
CA LEU A 204 -0.52 -9.89 -18.06
C LEU A 204 -0.22 -9.45 -19.51
N LEU A 205 0.49 -8.32 -19.68
CA LEU A 205 0.93 -7.83 -20.99
C LEU A 205 1.81 -8.85 -21.72
N GLN A 206 2.73 -9.51 -21.02
CA GLN A 206 3.53 -10.59 -21.60
C GLN A 206 2.66 -11.75 -22.07
N ALA A 207 1.67 -12.16 -21.26
CA ALA A 207 0.78 -13.26 -21.61
C ALA A 207 -0.21 -12.94 -22.74
N THR A 208 -0.49 -11.66 -23.00
CA THR A 208 -1.26 -11.21 -24.17
C THR A 208 -0.39 -11.11 -25.41
N CYS A 209 0.87 -10.66 -25.33
CA CYS A 209 1.74 -10.63 -26.52
C CYS A 209 2.06 -12.03 -27.06
N GLU A 210 2.10 -13.06 -26.21
CA GLU A 210 2.30 -14.46 -26.63
C GLU A 210 1.01 -15.11 -27.19
N ARG A 211 -0.16 -14.48 -26.99
CA ARG A 211 -1.44 -14.93 -27.53
C ARG A 211 -1.82 -13.99 -28.66
N ASP A 212 -1.83 -14.48 -29.90
CA ASP A 212 -2.13 -13.73 -31.14
C ASP A 212 -3.59 -13.18 -31.23
N SER A 213 -4.19 -12.72 -30.14
CA SER A 213 -5.58 -12.29 -30.07
C SER A 213 -5.74 -10.99 -29.28
N ALA A 214 -6.24 -9.96 -29.95
CA ALA A 214 -6.84 -8.76 -29.34
C ALA A 214 -8.21 -9.08 -28.69
N GLN A 215 -8.30 -10.17 -27.92
CA GLN A 215 -9.51 -10.51 -27.19
C GLN A 215 -9.66 -9.60 -25.97
N ALA A 216 -10.92 -9.22 -25.70
CA ALA A 216 -11.28 -8.52 -24.48
C ALA A 216 -10.81 -9.31 -23.25
N ILE A 217 -10.41 -8.60 -22.20
CA ILE A 217 -9.94 -9.20 -20.95
C ILE A 217 -11.08 -10.02 -20.32
N ASP A 218 -10.89 -11.33 -20.23
CA ASP A 218 -11.83 -12.23 -19.54
C ASP A 218 -11.75 -12.02 -18.02
N LEU A 219 -12.79 -11.43 -17.44
CA LEU A 219 -12.89 -11.20 -16.00
C LEU A 219 -12.93 -12.51 -15.19
N GLY A 220 -13.34 -13.62 -15.80
CA GLY A 220 -13.31 -14.96 -15.20
C GLY A 220 -11.96 -15.64 -15.30
N ALA A 221 -10.98 -15.05 -15.98
CA ALA A 221 -9.65 -15.62 -16.07
C ALA A 221 -8.91 -15.53 -14.72
N PRO A 222 -8.09 -16.53 -14.36
CA PRO A 222 -7.25 -16.47 -13.16
C PRO A 222 -6.36 -15.23 -13.16
N LEU A 223 -6.26 -14.55 -12.02
CA LEU A 223 -5.42 -13.36 -11.87
C LEU A 223 -3.93 -13.68 -12.02
N ILE A 224 -3.52 -14.85 -11.52
CA ILE A 224 -2.12 -15.30 -11.53
C ILE A 224 -1.95 -16.38 -12.59
N THR A 225 -1.44 -15.98 -13.75
CA THR A 225 -1.15 -16.87 -14.88
C THR A 225 0.36 -17.04 -15.11
N GLN A 226 0.71 -18.13 -15.79
CA GLN A 226 2.03 -18.29 -16.41
C GLN A 226 2.15 -17.44 -17.68
N ARG A 227 3.35 -17.39 -18.27
CA ARG A 227 3.63 -16.67 -19.53
C ARG A 227 2.67 -17.08 -20.65
N ASN A 228 2.48 -18.39 -20.84
CA ASN A 228 1.55 -18.96 -21.80
C ASN A 228 0.04 -18.78 -21.46
N GLY A 229 -0.30 -17.96 -20.45
CA GLY A 229 -1.68 -17.72 -20.03
C GLY A 229 -2.32 -18.83 -19.20
N SER A 230 -1.66 -19.97 -18.99
CA SER A 230 -2.18 -21.06 -18.14
C SER A 230 -2.13 -20.71 -16.65
N LYS A 231 -2.84 -21.47 -15.81
CA LYS A 231 -2.84 -21.28 -14.35
C LYS A 231 -1.45 -21.44 -13.75
N ALA A 232 -1.15 -20.71 -12.68
CA ALA A 232 0.07 -20.91 -11.91
C ALA A 232 0.27 -22.38 -11.49
N THR A 233 1.46 -22.93 -11.75
CA THR A 233 1.80 -24.32 -11.42
C THR A 233 2.40 -24.46 -10.02
N LEU A 234 2.39 -25.68 -9.48
CA LEU A 234 3.08 -26.03 -8.23
C LEU A 234 4.57 -25.66 -8.26
N ALA A 235 5.22 -25.78 -9.43
CA ALA A 235 6.62 -25.40 -9.60
C ALA A 235 6.84 -23.89 -9.43
N SER A 236 5.98 -23.05 -10.03
CA SER A 236 6.02 -21.59 -9.86
C SER A 236 5.82 -21.19 -8.40
N VAL A 237 4.88 -21.85 -7.71
CA VAL A 237 4.63 -21.64 -6.28
C VAL A 237 5.82 -22.08 -5.42
N ALA A 238 6.41 -23.24 -5.71
CA ALA A 238 7.56 -23.75 -4.97
C ALA A 238 8.78 -22.82 -5.09
N LYS A 239 9.04 -22.28 -6.28
CA LYS A 239 10.07 -21.26 -6.50
C LYS A 239 9.79 -20.00 -5.67
N ALA A 240 8.57 -19.44 -5.75
CA ALA A 240 8.19 -18.27 -4.97
C ALA A 240 8.39 -18.47 -3.47
N ARG A 241 8.05 -19.67 -2.97
CA ARG A 241 8.26 -20.05 -1.57
C ARG A 241 9.74 -20.16 -1.22
N GLN A 242 10.56 -20.72 -2.10
CA GLN A 242 12.01 -20.81 -1.91
C GLN A 242 12.63 -19.41 -1.85
N ARG A 243 12.29 -18.51 -2.78
CA ARG A 243 12.78 -17.12 -2.75
C ARG A 243 12.33 -16.38 -1.50
N SER A 244 11.05 -16.53 -1.10
CA SER A 244 10.54 -15.93 0.14
C SER A 244 11.34 -16.40 1.37
N LYS A 245 11.65 -17.70 1.48
CA LYS A 245 12.50 -18.22 2.56
C LYS A 245 13.91 -17.63 2.53
N SER A 246 14.52 -17.50 1.35
CA SER A 246 15.85 -16.88 1.21
C SER A 246 15.84 -15.42 1.62
N LEU A 247 14.82 -14.65 1.24
CA LEU A 247 14.66 -13.25 1.64
C LEU A 247 14.48 -13.10 3.16
N ILE A 248 13.64 -13.93 3.77
CA ILE A 248 13.44 -13.91 5.23
C ILE A 248 14.75 -14.21 5.96
N ARG A 249 15.52 -15.21 5.49
CA ARG A 249 16.84 -15.53 6.07
C ARG A 249 17.80 -14.36 5.95
N ALA A 250 17.96 -13.82 4.74
CA ALA A 250 18.84 -12.67 4.52
C ALA A 250 18.47 -11.47 5.40
N CYS A 251 17.18 -11.16 5.53
CA CYS A 251 16.71 -10.08 6.41
C CYS A 251 17.00 -10.37 7.88
N SER A 252 16.78 -11.61 8.33
CA SER A 252 17.11 -12.05 9.68
C SER A 252 18.62 -11.92 9.96
N ASP A 253 19.47 -12.35 9.02
CA ASP A 253 20.92 -12.29 9.15
C ASP A 253 21.42 -10.84 9.21
N THR A 254 20.85 -9.96 8.38
CA THR A 254 21.13 -8.51 8.45
C THR A 254 20.70 -7.92 9.79
N ASN A 255 19.49 -8.25 10.28
CA ASN A 255 19.01 -7.73 11.56
C ASN A 255 19.88 -8.20 12.73
N VAL A 256 20.25 -9.48 12.76
CA VAL A 256 21.18 -10.02 13.78
C VAL A 256 22.53 -9.33 13.71
N SER A 257 23.06 -9.12 12.50
CA SER A 257 24.34 -8.43 12.30
C SER A 257 24.29 -6.98 12.76
N LEU A 258 23.19 -6.27 12.46
CA LEU A 258 22.97 -4.90 12.90
C LEU A 258 22.89 -4.83 14.43
N CYS A 259 22.08 -5.70 15.06
CA CYS A 259 21.98 -5.75 16.53
C CYS A 259 23.32 -6.06 17.19
N ARG A 260 24.14 -6.95 16.63
CA ARG A 260 25.49 -7.24 17.12
C ARG A 260 26.39 -6.01 17.00
N ALA A 261 26.46 -5.40 15.82
CA ALA A 261 27.28 -4.22 15.58
C ALA A 261 26.90 -3.05 16.51
N THR A 262 25.60 -2.82 16.70
CA THR A 262 25.10 -1.81 17.65
C THR A 262 25.46 -2.17 19.10
N GLY A 263 25.35 -3.43 19.48
CA GLY A 263 25.74 -3.89 20.82
C GLY A 263 27.25 -3.76 21.07
N ASP A 264 28.08 -4.10 20.09
CA ASP A 264 29.53 -3.98 20.16
C ASP A 264 29.96 -2.51 20.21
N PHE A 265 29.32 -1.64 19.41
CA PHE A 265 29.48 -0.19 19.51
C PHE A 265 29.20 0.32 20.92
N PHE A 266 28.06 -0.06 21.53
CA PHE A 266 27.75 0.38 22.90
C PHE A 266 28.65 -0.25 23.97
N ARG A 267 29.20 -1.45 23.78
CA ARG A 267 30.21 -2.01 24.69
C ARG A 267 31.54 -1.24 24.62
N GLU A 268 31.97 -0.89 23.41
CA GLU A 268 33.24 -0.20 23.19
C GLU A 268 33.16 1.28 23.60
N TRP A 269 32.06 1.95 23.27
CA TRP A 269 31.91 3.41 23.43
C TRP A 269 31.06 3.82 24.63
N GLY A 270 30.35 2.87 25.26
CA GLY A 270 29.37 3.14 26.32
C GLY A 270 28.02 3.62 25.77
N LEU A 271 27.02 3.74 26.63
CA LEU A 271 25.72 4.35 26.25
C LEU A 271 25.92 5.80 25.79
N PRO A 272 25.09 6.34 24.89
CA PRO A 272 25.16 7.75 24.50
C PRO A 272 25.15 8.65 25.75
N GLY A 273 26.14 9.54 25.88
CA GLY A 273 26.30 10.41 27.05
C GLY A 273 27.06 9.80 28.23
N SER A 274 27.31 8.49 28.28
CA SER A 274 28.01 7.84 29.41
C SER A 274 29.48 8.24 29.59
N ARG A 275 30.11 8.76 28.52
CA ARG A 275 31.47 9.31 28.54
C ARG A 275 31.49 10.83 28.34
N PHE A 276 30.32 11.48 28.34
CA PHE A 276 30.24 12.93 28.26
C PHE A 276 30.47 13.52 29.64
N VAL A 277 31.70 14.00 29.89
CA VAL A 277 31.99 14.88 31.01
C VAL A 277 31.76 16.31 30.51
N GLY A 278 30.57 16.85 30.76
CA GLY A 278 30.31 18.27 30.56
C GLY A 278 31.16 19.10 31.52
N PRO A 279 31.43 20.38 31.21
CA PRO A 279 32.06 21.27 32.19
C PRO A 279 31.22 21.23 33.48
N GLU A 280 31.87 21.03 34.64
CA GLU A 280 31.23 21.19 35.95
C GLU A 280 30.41 22.48 35.91
N GLU A 281 29.15 22.39 36.32
CA GLU A 281 28.14 23.45 36.25
C GLU A 281 28.76 24.84 36.37
N LEU A 282 29.06 25.48 35.24
CA LEU A 282 29.38 26.89 35.25
C LEU A 282 28.11 27.57 35.74
N PRO A 283 28.19 28.41 36.80
CA PRO A 283 27.04 29.17 37.25
C PRO A 283 26.40 29.86 36.04
N MET A 284 25.09 29.72 35.90
CA MET A 284 24.27 30.26 34.81
C MET A 284 24.46 31.76 34.50
N GLU A 285 25.23 32.46 35.33
CA GLU A 285 25.61 33.86 35.17
C GLU A 285 26.65 34.10 34.06
N GLU A 286 27.42 33.09 33.64
CA GLU A 286 28.43 33.22 32.57
C GLU A 286 27.90 32.94 31.15
N TYR A 287 26.65 32.50 31.00
CA TYR A 287 25.98 32.41 29.70
C TYR A 287 25.24 33.72 29.38
N ARG A 288 25.98 34.79 29.09
CA ARG A 288 25.45 36.02 28.47
C ARG A 288 26.17 36.35 27.18
#